data_AF-A0A9N9A7L0-F1
#
_entry.id   AF-A0A9N9A7L0-F1
#
_cell.length_a   1.000
_cell.length_b   1.000
_cell.length_c   1.000
_cell.angle_alpha   90.00
_cell.angle_beta   90.00
_cell.angle_gamma   90.00
#
_symmetry.space_group_name_H-M   'P 1'
#
loop_
_entity.id
_entity.type
_entity.pdbx_description
1 polymer ?
#
loop_
_entity_poly.entity_id
_entity_poly.type
_entity_poly.pdbx_seq_one_letter_code
_entity_poly.pdbx_strand_id
1 'polypeptide(L)'
;MTDPNLEKISKELAEHFNITINRSESFREIKNNLENADNQMEEIRESLHFVRQDVDKRSEVASKELFDAANQLEHLFSKIDSLETFVNIVKKSVNDVTDRVDETESLLTNPINRVWDTIKMNTTKSIDTVDLNLPRMKPLQIYNTKDYFPTNIDEVVEREGTAQQ
;
A
#
# COMPACT_ATOMS: atom_id res chain seq x y z
N MET A 1 89.98 -25.39 43.79
CA MET A 1 88.75 -25.75 44.53
C MET A 1 87.82 -24.56 44.43
N THR A 2 86.73 -24.68 43.68
CA THR A 2 85.68 -23.66 43.63
C THR A 2 84.92 -23.66 44.95
N ASP A 3 84.67 -22.47 45.49
CA ASP A 3 83.94 -22.30 46.75
C ASP A 3 82.47 -22.69 46.53
N PRO A 4 81.97 -23.77 47.17
CA PRO A 4 80.61 -24.27 46.96
C PRO A 4 79.53 -23.24 47.34
N ASN A 5 79.88 -22.25 48.17
CA ASN A 5 78.97 -21.17 48.55
C ASN A 5 78.79 -20.15 47.40
N LEU A 6 79.86 -19.88 46.65
CA LEU A 6 79.85 -18.97 45.51
C LEU A 6 79.00 -19.53 44.35
N GLU A 7 79.08 -20.84 44.13
CA GLU A 7 78.33 -21.53 43.08
C GLU A 7 76.82 -21.54 43.38
N LYS A 8 76.45 -21.69 44.66
CA LYS A 8 75.06 -21.61 45.11
C LYS A 8 74.47 -20.21 44.93
N ILE A 9 75.20 -19.16 45.33
CA ILE A 9 74.79 -17.77 45.18
C ILE A 9 74.63 -17.39 43.70
N SER A 10 75.57 -17.83 42.84
CA SER A 10 75.51 -17.60 41.40
C SER A 10 74.25 -18.21 40.77
N LYS A 11 73.89 -19.43 41.19
CA LYS A 11 72.71 -20.13 40.69
C LYS A 11 71.40 -19.47 41.12
N GLU A 12 71.31 -19.06 42.40
CA GLU A 12 70.14 -18.37 42.95
C GLU A 12 69.92 -17.01 42.27
N LEU A 13 71.01 -16.29 41.99
CA LEU A 13 70.98 -15.02 41.26
C LEU A 13 70.50 -15.19 39.82
N ALA A 14 70.98 -16.23 39.12
CA ALA A 14 70.55 -16.55 37.75
C ALA A 14 69.05 -16.89 37.67
N GLU A 15 68.53 -17.66 38.63
CA GLU A 15 67.09 -17.96 38.72
C GLU A 15 66.26 -16.69 38.95
N HIS A 16 66.69 -15.81 39.85
CA HIS A 16 65.97 -14.56 40.13
C HIS A 16 65.95 -13.61 38.92
N PHE A 17 67.05 -13.50 38.18
CA PHE A 17 67.08 -12.73 36.92
C PHE A 17 66.16 -13.35 35.86
N ASN A 18 66.14 -14.66 35.71
CA ASN A 18 65.29 -15.34 34.74
C ASN A 18 63.79 -15.15 35.05
N ILE A 19 63.40 -15.20 36.32
CA ILE A 19 62.03 -14.91 36.78
C ILE A 19 61.66 -13.45 36.48
N THR A 20 62.58 -12.51 36.71
CA THR A 20 62.35 -11.08 36.45
C THR A 20 62.17 -10.79 34.97
N ILE A 21 63.01 -11.41 34.12
CA ILE A 21 62.92 -11.30 32.65
C ILE A 21 61.60 -11.89 32.14
N ASN A 22 61.26 -13.13 32.53
CA ASN A 22 60.01 -13.78 32.14
C ASN A 22 58.78 -12.96 32.56
N ARG A 23 58.77 -12.41 33.79
CA ARG A 23 57.69 -11.53 34.26
C ARG A 23 57.55 -10.28 33.40
N SER A 24 58.67 -9.69 32.97
CA SER A 24 58.66 -8.51 32.10
C SER A 24 58.12 -8.80 30.70
N GLU A 25 58.43 -9.98 30.15
CA GLU A 25 57.93 -10.42 28.86
C GLU A 25 56.43 -10.70 28.90
N SER A 26 55.96 -11.43 29.92
CA SER A 26 54.53 -11.66 30.12
C SER A 26 53.75 -10.34 30.31
N PHE A 27 54.33 -9.37 31.02
CA PHE A 27 53.69 -8.06 31.18
C PHE A 27 53.59 -7.28 29.86
N ARG A 28 54.64 -7.34 29.03
CA ARG A 28 54.64 -6.74 27.68
C ARG A 28 53.60 -7.39 26.78
N GLU A 29 53.48 -8.71 26.83
CA GLU A 29 52.50 -9.46 26.05
C GLU A 29 51.06 -9.13 26.47
N ILE A 30 50.80 -9.05 27.78
CA ILE A 30 49.51 -8.58 28.31
C ILE A 30 49.19 -7.16 27.82
N LYS A 31 50.17 -6.25 27.86
CA LYS A 31 49.98 -4.87 27.39
C LYS A 31 49.60 -4.82 25.91
N ASN A 32 50.32 -5.57 25.06
CA ASN A 32 50.02 -5.62 23.63
C ASN A 32 48.63 -6.22 23.36
N ASN A 33 48.26 -7.27 24.10
CA ASN A 33 46.93 -7.87 23.97
C ASN A 33 45.82 -6.91 24.40
N LEU A 34 46.05 -6.12 25.46
CA LEU A 34 45.10 -5.11 25.91
C LEU A 34 44.94 -4.00 24.86
N GLU A 35 46.04 -3.52 24.28
CA GLU A 35 46.00 -2.50 23.22
C GLU A 35 45.30 -3.02 21.95
N ASN A 36 45.55 -4.28 21.57
CA ASN A 36 44.83 -4.91 20.47
C ASN A 36 43.33 -5.05 20.77
N ALA A 37 42.96 -5.45 21.99
CA ALA A 37 41.56 -5.56 22.39
C ALA A 37 40.86 -4.20 22.40
N ASP A 38 41.54 -3.13 22.84
CA ASP A 38 41.02 -1.77 22.83
C ASP A 38 40.76 -1.28 21.40
N ASN A 39 41.71 -1.50 20.49
CA ASN A 39 41.54 -1.18 19.07
C ASN A 39 40.36 -1.96 18.44
N GLN A 40 40.27 -3.26 18.71
CA GLN A 40 39.15 -4.08 18.23
C GLN A 40 37.81 -3.62 18.79
N MET A 41 37.76 -3.20 20.06
CA MET A 41 36.54 -2.66 20.66
C MET A 41 36.10 -1.36 19.98
N GLU A 42 37.04 -0.49 19.62
CA GLU A 42 36.72 0.74 18.92
C GLU A 42 36.20 0.47 17.50
N GLU A 43 36.84 -0.43 16.75
CA GLU A 43 36.35 -0.86 15.44
C GLU A 43 34.93 -1.47 15.49
N ILE A 44 34.66 -2.29 16.52
CA ILE A 44 33.33 -2.86 16.76
C ILE A 44 32.33 -1.75 17.07
N ARG A 45 32.71 -0.78 17.91
CA ARG A 45 31.86 0.35 18.29
C ARG A 45 31.46 1.18 17.07
N GLU A 46 32.41 1.50 16.20
CA GLU A 46 32.14 2.21 14.95
C GLU A 46 31.22 1.41 14.03
N SER A 47 31.51 0.12 13.86
CA SER A 47 30.66 -0.78 13.05
C SER A 47 29.22 -0.84 13.57
N LEU A 48 29.04 -0.89 14.89
CA LEU A 48 27.73 -0.92 15.54
C LEU A 48 26.98 0.41 15.33
N HIS A 49 27.70 1.53 15.36
CA HIS A 49 27.14 2.84 15.03
C HIS A 49 26.62 2.87 13.57
N PHE A 50 27.38 2.36 12.61
CA PHE A 50 26.93 2.27 11.21
C PHE A 50 25.71 1.36 11.05
N VAL A 51 25.71 0.18 11.67
CA VAL A 51 24.55 -0.73 11.63
C VAL A 51 23.32 -0.07 12.20
N ARG A 52 23.44 0.62 13.35
CA ARG A 52 22.32 1.34 13.96
C ARG A 52 21.76 2.41 13.01
N GLN A 53 22.65 3.21 12.41
CA GLN A 53 22.23 4.25 11.48
C GLN A 53 21.54 3.67 10.22
N ASP A 54 22.01 2.53 9.70
CA ASP A 54 21.39 1.87 8.56
C ASP A 54 20.02 1.30 8.91
N VAL A 55 19.87 0.70 10.10
CA VAL A 55 18.58 0.21 10.60
C VAL A 55 17.58 1.37 10.75
N ASP A 56 18.00 2.49 11.35
CA ASP A 56 17.12 3.65 11.55
C ASP A 56 16.62 4.20 10.20
N LYS A 57 17.52 4.37 9.22
CA LYS A 57 17.16 4.84 7.87
C LYS A 57 16.23 3.88 7.15
N ARG A 58 16.52 2.58 7.19
CA ARG A 58 15.67 1.56 6.55
C ARG A 58 14.31 1.48 7.21
N SER A 59 14.24 1.62 8.53
CA SER A 59 12.98 1.64 9.27
C SER A 59 12.13 2.86 8.87
N GLU A 60 12.75 4.02 8.73
CA GLU A 60 12.07 5.25 8.28
C GLU A 60 11.51 5.08 6.86
N VAL A 61 12.33 4.61 5.92
CA VAL A 61 11.90 4.34 4.53
C VAL A 61 10.77 3.33 4.49
N ALA A 62 10.93 2.19 5.17
CA ALA A 62 9.91 1.15 5.20
C ALA A 62 8.59 1.64 5.81
N SER A 63 8.65 2.46 6.86
CA SER A 63 7.45 3.04 7.49
C SER A 63 6.72 3.99 6.53
N LYS A 64 7.47 4.81 5.79
CA LYS A 64 6.90 5.71 4.78
C LYS A 64 6.27 4.93 3.62
N GLU A 65 6.97 3.93 3.09
CA GLU A 65 6.45 3.09 2.00
C GLU A 65 5.18 2.33 2.43
N LEU A 66 5.13 1.83 3.67
CA LEU A 66 3.94 1.19 4.23
C LEU A 66 2.77 2.18 4.36
N PHE A 67 3.04 3.41 4.80
CA PHE A 67 2.02 4.45 4.88
C PHE A 67 1.47 4.82 3.50
N ASP A 68 2.35 5.04 2.52
CA ASP A 68 1.96 5.36 1.15
C ASP A 68 1.15 4.21 0.52
N ALA A 69 1.57 2.96 0.74
CA ALA A 69 0.84 1.78 0.27
C ALA A 69 -0.54 1.65 0.93
N ALA A 70 -0.66 1.95 2.22
CA ALA A 70 -1.93 1.93 2.94
C ALA A 70 -2.92 2.97 2.37
N ASN A 71 -2.45 4.20 2.12
CA ASN A 71 -3.26 5.24 1.49
C ASN A 71 -3.69 4.85 0.07
N GLN A 72 -2.79 4.27 -0.73
CA GLN A 72 -3.13 3.77 -2.05
C GLN A 72 -4.21 2.67 -2.00
N LEU A 73 -4.14 1.80 -0.99
CA LEU A 73 -5.14 0.75 -0.78
C LEU A 73 -6.51 1.34 -0.40
N GLU A 74 -6.54 2.36 0.46
CA GLU A 74 -7.77 3.09 0.80
C GLU A 74 -8.41 3.74 -0.43
N HIS A 75 -7.61 4.41 -1.26
CA HIS A 75 -8.08 4.96 -2.52
C HIS A 75 -8.62 3.88 -3.47
N LEU A 76 -8.00 2.69 -3.49
CA LEU A 76 -8.48 1.57 -4.28
C LEU A 76 -9.85 1.08 -3.79
N PHE A 77 -10.05 0.96 -2.48
CA PHE A 77 -11.35 0.59 -1.91
C PHE A 77 -12.44 1.59 -2.28
N SER A 78 -12.16 2.89 -2.17
CA SER A 78 -13.11 3.94 -2.61
C SER A 78 -13.47 3.83 -4.10
N LYS A 79 -12.52 3.45 -4.95
CA LYS A 79 -12.79 3.17 -6.39
C LYS A 79 -13.65 1.92 -6.58
N ILE A 80 -13.45 0.89 -5.77
CA ILE A 80 -14.28 -0.33 -5.80
C ILE A 80 -15.72 0.01 -5.40
N ASP A 81 -15.93 0.79 -4.34
CA ASP A 81 -17.27 1.20 -3.89
C ASP A 81 -17.99 2.04 -4.96
N SER A 82 -17.26 2.96 -5.59
CA SER A 82 -17.76 3.75 -6.73
C SER A 82 -18.16 2.86 -7.90
N LEU A 83 -17.36 1.82 -8.19
CA LEU A 83 -17.65 0.86 -9.24
C LEU A 83 -18.88 0.00 -8.93
N GLU A 84 -19.04 -0.47 -7.70
CA GLU A 84 -20.23 -1.20 -7.26
C GLU A 84 -21.49 -0.35 -7.42
N THR A 85 -21.42 0.92 -7.00
CA THR A 85 -22.51 1.88 -7.16
C THR A 85 -22.88 2.07 -8.63
N PHE A 86 -21.88 2.25 -9.50
CA PHE A 86 -22.08 2.38 -10.94
C PHE A 86 -22.75 1.12 -11.54
N VAL A 87 -22.27 -0.07 -11.18
CA VAL A 87 -22.85 -1.35 -11.64
C VAL A 87 -24.32 -1.48 -11.23
N ASN A 88 -24.65 -1.10 -9.99
CA ASN A 88 -26.02 -1.11 -9.50
C ASN A 88 -26.94 -0.18 -10.29
N ILE A 89 -26.44 1.01 -10.67
CA ILE A 89 -27.18 1.96 -11.50
C ILE A 89 -27.38 1.42 -12.92
N VAL A 90 -26.33 0.86 -13.54
CA VAL A 90 -26.43 0.23 -14.86
C VAL A 90 -27.45 -0.91 -14.84
N LYS A 91 -27.41 -1.77 -13.82
CA LYS A 91 -28.38 -2.86 -13.66
C LYS A 91 -29.81 -2.34 -13.56
N LYS A 92 -30.04 -1.30 -12.75
CA LYS A 92 -31.34 -0.65 -12.65
C LYS A 92 -31.79 -0.07 -13.99
N SER A 93 -30.89 0.62 -14.71
CA SER A 93 -31.19 1.19 -16.02
C SER A 93 -31.54 0.12 -17.06
N VAL A 94 -30.88 -1.04 -17.03
CA VAL A 94 -31.20 -2.17 -17.91
C VAL A 94 -32.58 -2.72 -17.58
N ASN A 95 -32.87 -2.97 -16.31
CA ASN A 95 -34.19 -3.43 -15.87
C ASN A 95 -35.30 -2.45 -16.29
N ASP A 96 -35.10 -1.14 -16.06
CA ASP A 96 -36.05 -0.10 -16.46
C ASP A 96 -36.28 -0.10 -17.99
N VAL A 97 -35.25 -0.38 -18.80
CA VAL A 97 -35.40 -0.50 -20.26
C VAL A 97 -36.15 -1.77 -20.63
N THR A 98 -35.82 -2.91 -20.01
CA THR A 98 -36.51 -4.19 -20.24
C THR A 98 -37.99 -4.08 -19.90
N ASP A 99 -38.34 -3.58 -18.72
CA ASP A 99 -39.73 -3.41 -18.29
C ASP A 99 -40.52 -2.52 -19.27
N ARG A 100 -39.89 -1.48 -19.81
CA ARG A 100 -40.51 -0.60 -20.82
C ARG A 100 -40.65 -1.28 -22.17
N VAL A 101 -39.70 -2.10 -22.58
CA VAL A 101 -39.81 -2.89 -23.81
C VAL A 101 -40.96 -3.88 -23.66
N ASP A 102 -41.07 -4.57 -22.53
CA ASP A 102 -42.15 -5.51 -22.24
C ASP A 102 -43.51 -4.81 -22.20
N GLU A 103 -43.59 -3.63 -21.56
CA GLU A 103 -44.81 -2.80 -21.58
C GLU A 103 -45.17 -2.38 -23.00
N THR A 104 -44.19 -1.96 -23.80
CA THR A 104 -44.40 -1.55 -25.20
C THR A 104 -44.82 -2.72 -26.07
N GLU A 105 -44.20 -3.89 -25.90
CA GLU A 105 -44.55 -5.11 -26.61
C GLU A 105 -45.99 -5.51 -26.28
N SER A 106 -46.35 -5.57 -24.99
CA SER A 106 -47.71 -5.84 -24.52
C SER A 106 -48.73 -4.83 -25.08
N LEU A 107 -48.35 -3.54 -25.11
CA LEU A 107 -49.13 -2.47 -25.71
C LEU A 107 -49.18 -2.51 -27.24
N LEU A 108 -48.29 -3.22 -27.93
CA LEU A 108 -48.37 -3.42 -29.38
C LEU A 108 -49.12 -4.70 -29.73
N THR A 109 -48.97 -5.77 -28.94
CA THR A 109 -49.66 -7.04 -29.18
C THR A 109 -51.18 -6.93 -28.96
N ASN A 110 -51.63 -6.14 -27.97
CA ASN A 110 -53.06 -6.01 -27.66
C ASN A 110 -53.89 -5.17 -28.66
N PRO A 111 -53.45 -4.00 -29.12
CA PRO A 111 -54.21 -3.16 -30.04
C PRO A 111 -53.96 -3.46 -31.51
N ILE A 112 -52.97 -4.26 -31.93
CA ILE A 112 -52.90 -4.67 -33.35
C ILE A 112 -54.21 -5.36 -33.76
N ASN A 113 -54.78 -6.24 -32.93
CA ASN A 113 -56.11 -6.81 -33.18
C ASN A 113 -57.22 -5.74 -33.24
N ARG A 114 -57.16 -4.72 -32.37
CA ARG A 114 -58.18 -3.67 -32.27
C ARG A 114 -58.09 -2.60 -33.38
N VAL A 115 -56.86 -2.29 -33.81
CA VAL A 115 -56.55 -1.37 -34.90
C VAL A 115 -56.85 -2.05 -36.24
N TRP A 116 -56.59 -3.35 -36.40
CA TRP A 116 -57.07 -4.11 -37.58
C TRP A 116 -58.59 -4.17 -37.64
N ASP A 117 -59.27 -4.39 -36.51
CA ASP A 117 -60.74 -4.35 -36.44
C ASP A 117 -61.29 -2.95 -36.78
N THR A 118 -60.60 -1.89 -36.39
CA THR A 118 -60.98 -0.49 -36.66
C THR A 118 -60.65 -0.06 -38.09
N ILE A 119 -59.52 -0.49 -38.65
CA ILE A 119 -59.11 -0.22 -40.04
C ILE A 119 -60.06 -0.91 -41.03
N LYS A 120 -60.60 -2.10 -40.70
CA LYS A 120 -61.67 -2.72 -41.49
C LYS A 120 -62.99 -1.94 -41.47
N MET A 121 -63.26 -1.13 -40.43
CA MET A 121 -64.51 -0.36 -40.30
C MET A 121 -64.41 1.09 -40.80
N ASN A 122 -63.22 1.69 -40.89
CA ASN A 122 -63.04 3.11 -41.23
C ASN A 122 -62.09 3.32 -42.42
N THR A 123 -62.58 3.13 -43.65
CA THR A 123 -61.83 3.47 -44.87
C THR A 123 -62.06 4.90 -45.38
N THR A 124 -62.52 5.85 -44.56
CA THR A 124 -62.80 7.23 -45.05
C THR A 124 -62.49 8.40 -44.11
N LYS A 125 -61.87 8.23 -42.94
CA LYS A 125 -61.47 9.38 -42.10
C LYS A 125 -60.07 9.22 -41.54
N SER A 126 -59.25 10.27 -41.73
CA SER A 126 -57.90 10.40 -41.19
C SER A 126 -57.95 10.22 -39.67
N ILE A 127 -57.18 9.27 -39.15
CA ILE A 127 -57.09 8.99 -37.72
C ILE A 127 -56.11 10.00 -37.12
N ASP A 128 -56.61 10.89 -36.26
CA ASP A 128 -55.77 11.77 -35.47
C ASP A 128 -55.09 10.97 -34.34
N THR A 129 -53.84 11.32 -34.02
CA THR A 129 -53.02 10.65 -32.99
C THR A 129 -53.61 10.71 -31.58
N VAL A 130 -54.67 11.51 -31.38
CA VAL A 130 -55.41 11.64 -30.12
C VAL A 130 -56.41 10.49 -29.92
N ASP A 131 -56.90 9.86 -30.99
CA ASP A 131 -57.82 8.72 -30.91
C ASP A 131 -57.12 7.40 -30.56
N LEU A 132 -55.80 7.33 -30.76
CA LEU A 132 -54.98 6.28 -30.17
C LEU A 132 -54.53 6.73 -28.77
N ASN A 133 -55.22 6.27 -27.73
CA ASN A 133 -54.83 6.40 -26.32
C ASN A 133 -53.50 5.65 -26.02
N LEU A 134 -52.42 6.04 -26.68
CA LEU A 134 -51.07 5.54 -26.43
C LEU A 134 -50.49 6.29 -25.23
N PRO A 135 -49.96 5.59 -24.22
CA PRO A 135 -49.26 6.24 -23.12
C PRO A 135 -48.07 7.05 -23.64
N ARG A 136 -47.89 8.27 -23.11
CA ARG A 136 -46.70 9.07 -23.43
C ARG A 136 -45.46 8.39 -22.84
N MET A 137 -44.57 7.90 -23.70
CA MET A 137 -43.30 7.31 -23.27
C MET A 137 -42.42 8.37 -22.60
N LYS A 138 -41.92 8.09 -21.40
CA LYS A 138 -40.97 8.96 -20.69
C LYS A 138 -39.58 8.87 -21.33
N PRO A 139 -38.77 9.94 -21.35
CA PRO A 139 -37.39 9.85 -21.84
C PRO A 139 -36.54 8.89 -20.96
N LEU A 140 -35.56 8.23 -21.57
CA LEU A 140 -34.59 7.40 -20.83
C LEU A 140 -33.65 8.31 -20.05
N GLN A 141 -33.31 7.90 -18.82
CA GLN A 141 -32.24 8.54 -18.07
C GLN A 141 -30.90 8.02 -18.59
N ILE A 142 -30.07 8.93 -19.09
CA ILE A 142 -28.72 8.61 -19.57
C ILE A 142 -27.75 8.95 -18.47
N TYR A 143 -27.00 7.95 -18.00
CA TYR A 143 -25.97 8.10 -16.98
C TYR A 143 -24.61 8.22 -17.65
N ASN A 144 -23.81 9.23 -17.27
CA ASN A 144 -22.44 9.40 -17.76
C ASN A 144 -21.45 8.79 -16.77
N THR A 145 -20.48 8.02 -17.27
CA THR A 145 -19.42 7.44 -16.42
C THR A 145 -18.61 8.49 -15.68
N LYS A 146 -18.48 9.69 -16.23
CA LYS A 146 -17.76 10.81 -15.61
C LYS A 146 -18.39 11.30 -14.30
N ASP A 147 -19.69 11.08 -14.12
CA ASP A 147 -20.42 11.52 -12.92
C ASP A 147 -20.15 10.61 -11.72
N TYR A 148 -19.60 9.40 -11.97
CA TYR A 148 -19.34 8.37 -10.96
C TYR A 148 -17.85 8.09 -10.76
N PHE A 149 -17.02 8.49 -11.72
CA PHE A 149 -15.56 8.40 -11.65
C PHE A 149 -14.96 9.78 -11.92
N PRO A 150 -15.05 10.72 -10.95
CA PRO A 150 -14.42 12.03 -11.12
C PRO A 150 -12.92 11.86 -11.31
N THR A 151 -12.37 12.53 -12.33
CA THR A 151 -10.95 12.42 -12.72
C THR A 151 -9.99 13.05 -11.70
N ASN A 152 -10.47 13.49 -10.54
CA ASN A 152 -9.65 14.19 -9.55
C ASN A 152 -8.84 13.18 -8.74
N ILE A 153 -7.65 12.87 -9.25
CA ILE A 153 -6.61 12.10 -8.54
C ILE A 153 -5.81 13.01 -7.58
N ASP A 154 -6.01 14.35 -7.58
CA ASP A 154 -5.06 15.27 -6.93
C ASP A 154 -5.58 16.09 -5.71
N GLU A 155 -6.79 15.89 -5.18
CA GLU A 155 -7.35 16.83 -4.17
C GLU A 155 -7.42 16.34 -2.71
N VAL A 156 -6.86 15.17 -2.36
CA VAL A 156 -6.89 14.69 -0.96
C VAL A 156 -5.61 15.01 -0.17
N VAL A 157 -4.54 15.48 -0.82
CA VAL A 157 -3.24 15.73 -0.13
C VAL A 157 -3.17 17.11 0.57
N GLU A 158 -4.03 18.08 0.27
CA GLU A 158 -3.90 19.45 0.83
C GLU A 158 -4.67 19.74 2.13
N ARG A 159 -5.40 18.77 2.73
CA ARG A 159 -6.21 19.05 3.94
C ARG A 159 -5.65 18.58 5.28
N GLU A 160 -4.43 18.05 5.34
CA GLU A 160 -3.76 17.69 6.62
C GLU A 160 -2.39 18.36 6.85
N GLY A 161 -2.09 19.45 6.13
CA GLY A 161 -0.81 20.17 6.23
C GLY A 161 -0.80 21.46 7.06
N THR A 162 -1.84 21.81 7.82
CA THR A 162 -1.86 23.03 8.64
C THR A 162 -2.48 22.82 10.03
N ALA A 163 -1.92 21.90 10.79
CA ALA A 163 -2.08 21.92 12.25
C ALA A 163 -0.91 21.19 12.92
N GLN A 164 0.24 21.86 13.07
CA GLN A 164 0.99 21.95 14.34
C GLN A 164 2.37 22.61 14.16
N GLN A 165 2.52 23.71 14.90
CA GLN A 165 3.74 24.36 15.43
C GLN A 165 4.71 25.08 14.47
#